data_AF-A0A932C0S9-F1
#
_entry.id   AF-A0A932C0S9-F1
#
_cell.length_a   1.000
_cell.length_b   1.000
_cell.length_c   1.000
_cell.angle_alpha   90.00
_cell.angle_beta   90.00
_cell.angle_gamma   90.00
#
_symmetry.space_group_name_H-M   'P 1'
#
loop_
_entity.id
_entity.type
_entity.pdbx_description
1 polymer ?
#
loop_
_entity_poly.entity_id
_entity_poly.type
_entity_poly.pdbx_seq_one_letter_code
_entity_poly.pdbx_strand_id
1 'polypeptide(L)'
;MRLSRLAVVVALALPAALGAQTIDPGFTRAQVEAKFGPPVAVRAVGEFTYLFYNNGCEVTCGQHDIVTLRNDKVTDAILRGKARHYSGRSSSPPGRPHQATPASDATPAAATNGPAAPAKPQPTPGSGSAAVPKKP
;
A
#
# COMPACT_ATOMS: atom_id res chain seq x y z
N MET A 1 -45.44 -36.71 32.81
CA MET A 1 -44.85 -36.78 31.45
C MET A 1 -44.44 -35.37 31.04
N ARG A 2 -43.13 -35.07 30.98
CA ARG A 2 -42.60 -33.75 30.55
C ARG A 2 -42.11 -33.89 29.10
N LEU A 3 -42.81 -33.29 28.15
CA LEU A 3 -42.36 -33.20 26.75
C LEU A 3 -41.36 -32.05 26.63
N SER A 4 -40.07 -32.37 26.55
CA SER A 4 -39.03 -31.40 26.19
C SER A 4 -39.04 -31.20 24.67
N ARG A 5 -39.41 -30.00 24.22
CA ARG A 5 -39.28 -29.58 22.82
C ARG A 5 -37.84 -29.15 22.58
N LEU A 6 -37.07 -29.94 21.82
CA LEU A 6 -35.81 -29.49 21.24
C LEU A 6 -36.12 -28.50 20.11
N ALA A 7 -35.65 -27.26 20.24
CA ALA A 7 -35.59 -26.31 19.14
C ALA A 7 -34.24 -26.48 18.42
N VAL A 8 -34.27 -26.96 17.18
CA VAL A 8 -33.09 -27.00 16.30
C VAL A 8 -32.96 -25.60 15.67
N VAL A 9 -31.91 -24.87 16.05
CA VAL A 9 -31.53 -23.61 15.41
C VAL A 9 -30.60 -23.95 14.25
N VAL A 10 -31.11 -23.86 13.02
CA VAL A 10 -30.30 -23.98 11.80
C VAL A 10 -29.63 -22.62 11.55
N ALA A 11 -28.32 -22.55 11.76
CA ALA A 11 -27.53 -21.39 11.40
C ALA A 11 -27.30 -21.36 9.89
N LEU A 12 -27.96 -20.43 9.17
CA LEU A 12 -27.61 -20.13 7.78
C LEU A 12 -26.26 -19.39 7.76
N ALA A 13 -25.22 -20.06 7.27
CA ALA A 13 -23.98 -19.38 6.89
C ALA A 13 -24.23 -18.65 5.56
N LEU A 14 -24.31 -17.32 5.58
CA LEU A 14 -24.26 -16.53 4.36
C LEU A 14 -22.82 -16.58 3.80
N PRO A 15 -22.61 -16.89 2.51
CA PRO A 15 -21.31 -16.71 1.90
C PRO A 15 -21.02 -15.22 1.87
N ALA A 16 -19.98 -14.79 2.59
CA ALA A 16 -19.46 -13.43 2.43
C ALA A 16 -19.10 -13.27 0.94
N ALA A 17 -19.78 -12.35 0.26
CA ALA A 17 -19.39 -11.97 -1.07
C ALA A 17 -17.91 -11.57 -1.02
N LEU A 18 -17.04 -12.38 -1.60
CA LEU A 18 -15.65 -12.03 -1.92
C LEU A 18 -15.69 -11.03 -3.07
N GLY A 19 -16.37 -9.90 -2.84
CA GLY A 19 -16.38 -8.76 -3.74
C GLY A 19 -15.02 -8.09 -3.72
N ALA A 20 -14.66 -7.51 -4.86
CA ALA A 20 -13.54 -6.60 -4.98
C ALA A 20 -13.45 -5.67 -3.77
N GLN A 21 -12.33 -5.71 -3.04
CA GLN A 21 -12.10 -4.90 -1.87
C GLN A 21 -11.44 -3.58 -2.30
N THR A 22 -12.23 -2.52 -2.34
CA THR A 22 -11.74 -1.18 -2.70
C THR A 22 -11.37 -0.38 -1.46
N ILE A 23 -10.24 0.31 -1.52
CA ILE A 23 -9.86 1.38 -0.60
C ILE A 23 -9.80 2.72 -1.34
N ASP A 24 -10.12 3.80 -0.63
CA ASP A 24 -10.21 5.16 -1.18
C ASP A 24 -9.12 6.07 -0.59
N PRO A 25 -8.72 7.14 -1.30
CA PRO A 25 -7.91 8.20 -0.72
C PRO A 25 -8.55 8.74 0.57
N GLY A 26 -7.74 9.02 1.58
CA GLY A 26 -8.22 9.55 2.86
C GLY A 26 -8.74 8.50 3.85
N PHE A 27 -8.77 7.22 3.49
CA PHE A 27 -9.00 6.16 4.47
C PHE A 27 -7.93 6.18 5.57
N THR A 28 -8.32 5.86 6.80
CA THR A 28 -7.36 5.65 7.90
C THR A 28 -6.75 4.27 7.84
N ARG A 29 -5.66 4.06 8.58
CA ARG A 29 -5.10 2.72 8.77
C ARG A 29 -6.15 1.72 9.23
N ALA A 30 -6.95 2.08 10.23
CA ALA A 30 -7.99 1.20 10.77
C ALA A 30 -9.04 0.82 9.71
N GLN A 31 -9.42 1.75 8.83
CA GLN A 31 -10.36 1.47 7.73
C GLN A 31 -9.75 0.54 6.67
N VAL A 32 -8.46 0.69 6.37
CA VAL A 32 -7.73 -0.22 5.48
C VAL A 32 -7.65 -1.62 6.11
N GLU A 33 -7.29 -1.72 7.39
CA GLU A 33 -7.18 -3.00 8.09
C GLU A 33 -8.53 -3.71 8.21
N ALA A 34 -9.62 -2.95 8.40
CA ALA A 34 -10.98 -3.52 8.37
C ALA A 34 -11.35 -4.14 7.01
N LYS A 35 -10.73 -3.70 5.92
CA LYS A 35 -10.93 -4.26 4.58
C LYS A 35 -9.97 -5.42 4.31
N PHE A 36 -8.67 -5.21 4.51
CA PHE A 36 -7.62 -6.12 4.04
C PHE A 36 -7.11 -7.09 5.11
N GLY A 37 -7.52 -6.92 6.36
CA GLY A 37 -6.94 -7.59 7.52
C GLY A 37 -5.71 -6.84 8.05
N PRO A 38 -4.95 -7.44 9.00
CA PRO A 38 -3.72 -6.83 9.49
C PRO A 38 -2.61 -6.87 8.42
N PRO A 39 -1.74 -5.86 8.34
CA PRO A 39 -0.58 -5.89 7.47
C PRO A 39 0.47 -6.90 7.96
N VAL A 40 1.21 -7.50 7.03
CA VAL A 40 2.33 -8.41 7.35
C VAL A 40 3.59 -7.66 7.77
N ALA A 41 3.70 -6.40 7.36
CA ALA A 41 4.75 -5.50 7.82
C ALA A 41 4.27 -4.04 7.78
N VAL A 42 4.89 -3.21 8.63
CA VAL A 42 4.66 -1.76 8.68
C VAL A 42 6.01 -1.07 8.69
N ARG A 43 6.18 -0.04 7.87
CA ARG A 43 7.37 0.83 7.88
C ARG A 43 6.96 2.28 7.95
N ALA A 44 7.57 3.07 8.83
CA ALA A 44 7.32 4.50 8.95
C ALA A 44 8.59 5.29 8.60
N VAL A 45 8.45 6.34 7.79
CA VAL A 45 9.54 7.23 7.39
C VAL A 45 9.00 8.66 7.28
N GLY A 46 9.42 9.53 8.20
CA GLY A 46 8.88 10.88 8.31
C GLY A 46 7.36 10.86 8.55
N GLU A 47 6.60 11.59 7.72
CA GLU A 47 5.13 11.62 7.79
C GLU A 47 4.47 10.40 7.13
N PHE A 48 5.25 9.54 6.47
CA PHE A 48 4.73 8.42 5.69
C PHE A 48 4.74 7.13 6.48
N THR A 49 3.68 6.33 6.29
CA THR A 49 3.58 4.96 6.78
C THR A 49 3.22 4.04 5.61
N TYR A 50 3.97 2.96 5.46
CA TYR A 50 3.79 1.94 4.43
C TYR A 50 3.30 0.65 5.07
N LEU A 51 2.11 0.21 4.68
CA LEU A 51 1.51 -1.05 5.11
C LEU A 51 1.69 -2.08 4.00
N PHE A 52 2.25 -3.23 4.34
CA PHE A 52 2.50 -4.32 3.39
C PHE A 52 1.48 -5.44 3.63
N TYR A 53 0.85 -5.92 2.57
CA TYR A 53 -0.13 -7.00 2.63
C TYR A 53 0.23 -8.13 1.66
N ASN A 54 -0.02 -9.36 2.10
CA ASN A 54 0.00 -10.49 1.19
C ASN A 54 -1.10 -10.36 0.14
N ASN A 55 -0.78 -10.74 -1.09
CA ASN A 55 -1.64 -10.67 -2.26
C ASN A 55 -1.64 -11.98 -3.08
N GLY A 56 -0.81 -12.96 -2.71
CA GLY A 56 -0.75 -14.28 -3.36
C GLY A 56 -0.08 -14.28 -4.72
N CYS A 57 0.47 -13.15 -5.16
CA CYS A 57 1.22 -13.02 -6.40
C CYS A 57 2.65 -12.50 -6.17
N GLU A 58 3.15 -12.49 -4.93
CA GLU A 58 4.44 -11.91 -4.58
C GLU A 58 5.58 -12.49 -5.43
N VAL A 59 5.54 -13.79 -5.71
CA VAL A 59 6.54 -14.49 -6.53
C VAL A 59 6.49 -14.06 -7.99
N THR A 60 5.30 -13.86 -8.56
CA THR A 60 5.11 -13.57 -9.99
C THR A 60 5.04 -12.08 -10.31
N CYS A 61 4.51 -11.28 -9.38
CA CYS A 61 4.40 -9.82 -9.42
C CYS A 61 5.61 -9.10 -8.82
N GLY A 62 6.45 -9.81 -8.05
CA GLY A 62 7.69 -9.30 -7.44
C GLY A 62 7.51 -8.41 -6.21
N GLN A 63 6.29 -8.28 -5.67
CA GLN A 63 6.01 -7.33 -4.59
C GLN A 63 4.67 -7.61 -3.85
N HIS A 64 4.64 -7.33 -2.55
CA HIS A 64 3.42 -7.26 -1.74
C HIS A 64 2.49 -6.12 -2.18
N ASP A 65 1.21 -6.17 -1.79
CA ASP A 65 0.39 -4.97 -1.89
C ASP A 65 0.91 -3.94 -0.88
N ILE A 66 1.04 -2.68 -1.32
CA ILE A 66 1.56 -1.59 -0.48
C ILE A 66 0.50 -0.50 -0.41
N VAL A 67 0.11 -0.12 0.80
CA VAL A 67 -0.73 1.05 1.05
C VAL A 67 0.13 2.12 1.70
N THR A 68 0.18 3.30 1.08
CA THR A 68 0.93 4.46 1.57
C THR A 68 -0.02 5.41 2.27
N LEU A 69 0.32 5.73 3.52
CA LEU A 69 -0.39 6.70 4.35
C LEU A 69 0.52 7.89 4.59
N ARG A 70 -0.08 9.08 4.67
CA ARG A 70 0.54 10.29 5.20
C ARG A 70 -0.38 10.83 6.29
N ASN A 71 0.15 11.05 7.49
CA ASN A 71 -0.66 11.51 8.65
C ASN A 71 -1.92 10.65 8.88
N ASP A 72 -1.74 9.32 8.86
CA ASP A 72 -2.82 8.31 8.99
C ASP A 72 -3.92 8.39 7.91
N LYS A 73 -3.59 8.89 6.72
CA LYS A 73 -4.53 8.96 5.59
C LYS A 73 -3.93 8.33 4.35
N VAL A 74 -4.64 7.41 3.71
CA VAL A 74 -4.23 6.81 2.44
C VAL A 74 -4.02 7.92 1.40
N THR A 75 -2.81 7.98 0.87
CA THR A 75 -2.46 8.89 -0.23
C THR A 75 -2.22 8.15 -1.54
N ASP A 76 -1.77 6.89 -1.48
CA ASP A 76 -1.52 6.06 -2.65
C ASP A 76 -1.55 4.57 -2.29
N ALA A 77 -1.74 3.71 -3.29
CA ALA A 77 -1.66 2.26 -3.11
C ALA A 77 -1.16 1.55 -4.38
N ILE A 78 -0.25 0.61 -4.19
CA ILE A 78 0.21 -0.32 -5.23
C ILE A 78 -0.43 -1.67 -4.91
N LEU A 79 -1.48 -2.00 -5.66
CA LEU A 79 -2.24 -3.24 -5.49
C LEU A 79 -2.02 -4.14 -6.71
N ARG A 80 -1.41 -5.30 -6.49
CA ARG A 80 -1.09 -6.29 -7.53
C ARG A 80 -2.08 -7.44 -7.54
N GLY A 81 -2.70 -7.73 -6.39
CA GLY A 81 -3.73 -8.76 -6.26
C GLY A 81 -4.99 -8.42 -7.07
N LYS A 82 -5.60 -9.41 -7.74
CA LYS A 82 -6.78 -9.21 -8.60
C LYS A 82 -8.06 -8.84 -7.84
N ALA A 83 -8.10 -9.07 -6.53
CA ALA A 83 -9.29 -8.89 -5.69
C ALA A 83 -9.32 -7.53 -4.96
N ARG A 84 -8.29 -6.70 -5.09
CA ARG A 84 -8.18 -5.43 -4.35
C ARG A 84 -8.00 -4.27 -5.32
N HIS A 85 -8.64 -3.17 -5.02
CA HIS A 85 -8.64 -1.98 -5.88
C HIS A 85 -8.40 -0.71 -5.07
N TYR A 86 -7.81 0.27 -5.74
CA TYR A 86 -7.66 1.63 -5.24
C TYR A 86 -8.46 2.54 -6.16
N SER A 87 -9.41 3.29 -5.60
CA SER A 87 -10.24 4.23 -6.38
C SER A 87 -9.54 5.55 -6.65
N GLY A 88 -8.43 5.82 -5.96
CA GLY A 88 -7.68 7.04 -6.08
C GLY A 88 -7.07 7.21 -7.47
N ARG A 89 -6.94 8.46 -7.89
CA ARG A 89 -6.26 8.78 -9.13
C ARG A 89 -4.75 8.73 -8.88
N SER A 90 -4.05 7.86 -9.62
CA SER A 90 -2.58 7.86 -9.62
C SER A 90 -2.07 9.27 -9.92
N SER A 91 -1.11 9.75 -9.12
CA SER A 91 -0.42 11.02 -9.35
C SER A 91 0.61 10.95 -10.48
N SER A 92 0.81 9.78 -11.08
CA SER A 92 1.68 9.65 -12.26
C SER A 92 1.09 10.44 -13.42
N PRO A 93 1.86 11.32 -14.08
CA PRO A 93 1.38 12.04 -15.25
C PRO A 93 0.87 11.05 -16.32
N PRO A 94 -0.28 11.31 -16.95
CA PRO A 94 -0.75 10.48 -18.05
C PRO A 94 0.31 10.40 -19.15
N GLY A 95 0.55 9.20 -19.67
CA GLY A 95 1.47 8.99 -20.79
C GLY A 95 2.93 8.72 -20.44
N ARG A 96 3.29 8.52 -19.16
CA ARG A 96 4.63 8.03 -18.79
C ARG A 96 4.66 6.50 -18.94
N PRO A 97 5.29 5.94 -20.00
CA PRO A 97 5.32 4.49 -20.19
C PRO A 97 6.13 3.84 -19.08
N HIS A 98 5.69 2.66 -18.63
CA HIS A 98 6.49 1.84 -17.73
C HIS A 98 7.74 1.40 -18.51
N GLN A 99 8.91 1.81 -18.06
CA GLN A 99 10.17 1.37 -18.66
C GLN A 99 10.80 0.37 -17.70
N ALA A 100 11.05 -0.85 -18.20
CA ALA A 100 11.80 -1.83 -17.44
C ALA A 100 13.17 -1.24 -17.11
N THR A 101 13.55 -1.27 -15.84
CA THR A 101 14.93 -0.98 -15.47
C THR A 101 15.80 -2.05 -16.14
N PRO A 102 16.78 -1.68 -16.99
CA PRO A 102 17.67 -2.64 -17.60
C PRO A 102 18.33 -3.47 -16.50
N ALA A 103 18.38 -4.80 -16.68
CA ALA A 103 19.23 -5.63 -15.86
C ALA A 103 20.65 -5.07 -16.01
N SER A 104 21.22 -4.55 -14.92
CA SER A 104 22.63 -4.20 -14.93
C SER A 104 23.40 -5.51 -14.83
N ASP A 105 24.38 -5.73 -15.71
CA ASP A 105 25.37 -6.82 -15.61
C ASP A 105 26.29 -6.69 -14.37
N ALA A 106 25.88 -5.90 -13.38
CA ALA A 106 26.53 -5.84 -12.10
C ALA A 106 26.26 -7.16 -11.39
N THR A 107 27.25 -8.06 -11.48
CA THR A 107 27.47 -9.12 -10.52
C THR A 107 27.13 -8.59 -9.12
N PRO A 108 26.28 -9.25 -8.32
CA PRO A 108 26.01 -8.81 -6.96
C PRO A 108 27.37 -8.72 -6.25
N ALA A 109 27.84 -7.50 -5.99
CA ALA A 109 29.01 -7.31 -5.15
C ALA A 109 28.64 -7.94 -3.81
N ALA A 110 29.32 -9.04 -3.46
CA ALA A 110 29.20 -9.65 -2.16
C ALA A 110 29.24 -8.53 -1.12
N ALA A 111 28.20 -8.44 -0.29
CA ALA A 111 28.08 -7.43 0.73
C ALA A 111 29.25 -7.55 1.71
N THR A 112 30.34 -6.84 1.41
CA THR A 112 31.43 -6.64 2.34
C THR A 112 31.00 -5.51 3.25
N ASN A 113 30.77 -5.84 4.54
CA ASN A 113 30.55 -4.87 5.60
C ASN A 113 31.83 -4.03 5.77
N GLY A 114 31.99 -3.00 4.94
CA GLY A 114 33.02 -1.98 5.02
C GLY A 114 32.40 -0.60 5.27
N PRO A 115 33.12 0.32 5.93
CA PRO A 115 32.54 1.58 6.41
C PRO A 115 32.00 2.43 5.26
N ALA A 116 30.81 3.00 5.49
CA ALA A 116 30.05 3.78 4.53
C ALA A 116 30.94 4.83 3.83
N ALA A 117 31.03 4.73 2.50
CA ALA A 117 31.59 5.79 1.68
C ALA A 117 30.78 7.08 1.88
N PRO A 118 31.44 8.26 1.89
CA PRO A 118 30.78 9.52 2.21
C PRO A 118 29.67 9.82 1.19
N ALA A 119 28.49 10.15 1.71
CA ALA A 119 27.33 10.53 0.92
C ALA A 119 27.68 11.72 0.01
N LYS A 120 27.30 11.63 -1.28
CA LYS A 120 27.30 12.79 -2.18
C LYS A 120 26.48 13.92 -1.53
N PRO A 121 26.91 15.19 -1.63
CA PRO A 121 26.17 16.31 -1.04
C PRO A 121 24.73 16.36 -1.57
N GLN A 122 23.79 16.24 -0.64
CA GLN A 122 22.37 16.46 -0.88
C GLN A 122 22.18 17.96 -1.23
N PRO A 123 21.49 18.31 -2.33
CA PRO A 123 21.17 19.71 -2.59
C PRO A 123 20.30 20.22 -1.44
N THR A 124 20.74 21.33 -0.84
CA THR A 124 20.06 21.99 0.28
C THR A 124 18.68 22.49 -0.16
N PRO A 125 17.65 22.43 0.72
CA PRO A 125 16.37 23.09 0.47
C PRO A 125 16.58 24.60 0.51
N GLY A 126 16.76 25.20 -0.68
CA GLY A 126 16.76 26.63 -0.85
C GLY A 126 15.36 27.20 -0.63
N SER A 127 15.27 28.06 0.37
CA SER A 127 14.15 28.98 0.62
C SER A 127 13.78 29.72 -0.68
N GLY A 128 12.51 29.61 -1.08
CA GLY A 128 11.97 30.24 -2.28
C GLY A 128 10.49 30.56 -2.08
N SER A 129 10.23 31.57 -1.26
CA SER A 129 8.93 32.22 -1.14
C SER A 129 8.69 33.10 -2.37
N ALA A 130 7.68 32.80 -3.20
CA ALA A 130 6.96 33.75 -4.08
C ALA A 130 5.78 33.00 -4.75
N ALA A 131 4.56 33.22 -4.29
CA ALA A 131 3.58 34.13 -4.89
C ALA A 131 2.55 33.39 -5.77
N VAL A 132 1.38 33.13 -5.17
CA VAL A 132 0.13 32.77 -5.85
C VAL A 132 -0.47 34.05 -6.43
N PRO A 133 -0.71 34.17 -7.75
CA PRO A 133 -1.62 35.19 -8.25
C PRO A 133 -3.07 34.69 -8.10
N LYS A 134 -3.84 35.36 -7.23
CA LYS A 134 -5.29 35.42 -7.36
C LYS A 134 -5.62 36.19 -8.64
N LYS A 135 -6.52 35.69 -9.48
CA LYS A 135 -7.17 36.47 -10.54
C LYS A 135 -8.67 36.64 -10.24
N PRO A 136 -9.28 37.75 -10.68
CA PRO A 136 -10.61 38.21 -10.28
C PRO A 136 -11.74 37.42 -10.93
#